data_AF-A0A2A3VMT2-F1
#
_entry.id   AF-A0A2A3VMT2-F1
#
_cell.length_a   1.000
_cell.length_b   1.000
_cell.length_c   1.000
_cell.angle_alpha   90.00
_cell.angle_beta   90.00
_cell.angle_gamma   90.00
#
_symmetry.space_group_name_H-M   'P 1'
#
loop_
_entity.id
_entity.type
_entity.pdbx_description
1 polymer ?
#
loop_
_entity_poly.entity_id
_entity_poly.type
_entity_poly.pdbx_seq_one_letter_code
_entity_poly.pdbx_strand_id
1 'polypeptide(L)'
;MKLEWVMWLASVLPPPAADSLCLSTTVYLEARDQSVRGQEAVAEVALRRQESGLWGESMCEVVTARKQFAPTILSPNTKLANTNAWTRAVSVALESERNWSLPPEKRREVVPGASHFMAHAIAAPAWRNAHQVATIGDHTFLRVQSLRPSPAAREAQSRG
;
A
#
# COMPACT_ATOMS: atom_id res chain seq x y z
N MET A 1 1.11 -11.36 16.75
CA MET A 1 2.17 -10.34 16.87
C MET A 1 1.53 -8.98 17.07
N LYS A 2 2.07 -8.05 17.89
CA LYS A 2 1.48 -6.70 18.00
C LYS A 2 2.07 -5.77 16.92
N LEU A 3 1.30 -4.77 16.49
CA LEU A 3 1.72 -3.79 15.49
C LEU A 3 3.01 -3.07 15.87
N GLU A 4 3.16 -2.63 17.13
CA GLU A 4 4.39 -1.97 17.61
C GLU A 4 5.64 -2.82 17.42
N TRP A 5 5.54 -4.14 17.64
CA TRP A 5 6.65 -5.06 17.43
C TRP A 5 7.02 -5.20 15.96
N VAL A 6 6.02 -5.20 15.07
CA VAL A 6 6.25 -5.28 13.62
C VAL A 6 6.93 -4.01 13.12
N MET A 7 6.44 -2.84 13.54
CA MET A 7 7.00 -1.56 13.13
C MET A 7 8.40 -1.34 13.70
N TRP A 8 8.64 -1.77 14.95
CA TRP A 8 9.99 -1.78 15.50
C TRP A 8 10.92 -2.70 14.71
N LEU A 9 10.48 -3.92 14.37
CA LEU A 9 11.29 -4.83 13.56
C LEU A 9 11.61 -4.23 12.19
N ALA A 10 10.66 -3.58 11.54
CA ALA A 10 10.91 -2.88 10.27
C ALA A 10 12.01 -1.81 10.39
N SER A 11 12.07 -1.08 11.51
CA SER A 11 13.08 -0.02 11.73
C SER A 11 14.53 -0.51 11.87
N VAL A 12 14.73 -1.81 12.16
CA VAL A 12 16.07 -2.40 12.32
C VAL A 12 16.47 -3.31 11.16
N LEU A 13 15.54 -3.58 10.23
CA LEU A 13 15.80 -4.39 9.04
C LEU A 13 16.49 -3.57 7.94
N PRO A 14 17.23 -4.23 7.03
CA PRO A 14 17.71 -3.60 5.81
C PRO A 14 16.53 -3.06 4.97
N PRO A 15 16.72 -1.98 4.18
CA PRO A 15 15.60 -1.30 3.50
C PRO A 15 14.68 -2.20 2.68
N PRO A 16 15.16 -3.16 1.86
CA PRO A 16 14.27 -4.04 1.11
C PRO A 16 13.37 -4.90 2.00
N ALA A 17 13.92 -5.44 3.10
CA ALA A 17 13.17 -6.27 4.02
C ALA A 17 12.20 -5.43 4.88
N ALA A 18 12.60 -4.21 5.25
CA ALA A 18 11.75 -3.26 5.94
C ALA A 18 10.55 -2.86 5.07
N ASP A 19 10.80 -2.51 3.81
CA ASP A 19 9.76 -2.10 2.86
C ASP A 19 8.73 -3.21 2.63
N SER A 20 9.18 -4.44 2.36
CA SER A 20 8.29 -5.60 2.23
C SER A 20 7.47 -5.86 3.50
N LEU A 21 8.07 -5.69 4.69
CA LEU A 21 7.35 -5.86 5.97
C LEU A 21 6.30 -4.75 6.18
N CYS A 22 6.63 -3.51 5.84
CA CYS A 22 5.72 -2.36 5.91
C CYS A 22 4.56 -2.51 4.92
N LEU A 23 4.81 -2.93 3.68
CA LEU A 23 3.75 -3.20 2.70
C LEU A 23 2.85 -4.35 3.15
N SER A 24 3.44 -5.48 3.58
CA SER A 24 2.69 -6.65 4.06
C SER A 24 1.78 -6.30 5.24
N THR A 25 2.30 -5.51 6.18
CA THR A 25 1.52 -5.05 7.34
C THR A 25 0.36 -4.16 6.92
N THR A 26 0.60 -3.27 5.96
CA THR A 26 -0.42 -2.38 5.44
C THR A 26 -1.52 -3.16 4.73
N VAL A 27 -1.16 -4.05 3.81
CA VAL A 27 -2.13 -4.92 3.12
C VAL A 27 -2.95 -5.75 4.11
N TYR A 28 -2.33 -6.29 5.17
CA TYR A 28 -3.03 -7.02 6.21
C TYR A 28 -4.04 -6.14 6.97
N LEU A 29 -3.63 -4.94 7.39
CA LEU A 29 -4.48 -4.08 8.21
C LEU A 29 -5.62 -3.45 7.40
N GLU A 30 -5.36 -3.13 6.13
CA GLU A 30 -6.31 -2.46 5.25
C GLU A 30 -7.25 -3.43 4.52
N ALA A 31 -6.80 -4.65 4.19
CA ALA A 31 -7.50 -5.49 3.22
C ALA A 31 -7.49 -7.00 3.50
N ARG A 32 -7.20 -7.45 4.73
CA ARG A 32 -7.14 -8.90 5.07
C ARG A 32 -8.42 -9.70 4.81
N ASP A 33 -9.56 -9.04 4.82
CA ASP A 33 -10.90 -9.59 4.55
C ASP A 33 -11.33 -9.44 3.08
N GLN A 34 -10.50 -8.79 2.26
CA GLN A 34 -10.74 -8.60 0.84
C GLN A 34 -10.23 -9.80 0.03
N SER A 35 -10.74 -9.91 -1.20
CA SER A 35 -10.19 -10.80 -2.23
C SER A 35 -8.71 -10.49 -2.51
N VAL A 36 -7.96 -11.44 -3.07
CA VAL A 36 -6.57 -11.23 -3.50
C VAL A 36 -6.45 -9.99 -4.40
N ARG A 37 -7.37 -9.83 -5.36
CA ARG A 37 -7.44 -8.66 -6.23
C ARG A 37 -7.64 -7.34 -5.45
N GLY A 38 -8.41 -7.35 -4.35
CA GLY A 38 -8.59 -6.18 -3.48
C GLY A 38 -7.32 -5.85 -2.70
N GLN A 39 -6.59 -6.86 -2.24
CA GLN A 39 -5.29 -6.68 -1.58
C GLN A 39 -4.23 -6.15 -2.56
N GLU A 40 -4.17 -6.67 -3.80
CA GLU A 40 -3.32 -6.16 -4.88
C GLU A 40 -3.61 -4.67 -5.14
N ALA A 41 -4.89 -4.28 -5.17
CA ALA A 41 -5.28 -2.89 -5.40
C ALA A 41 -4.84 -1.93 -4.28
N VAL A 42 -4.85 -2.36 -3.01
CA VAL A 42 -4.31 -1.56 -1.90
C VAL A 42 -2.79 -1.46 -1.99
N ALA A 43 -2.11 -2.58 -2.26
CA ALA A 43 -0.67 -2.60 -2.43
C ALA A 43 -0.22 -1.67 -3.58
N GLU A 44 -0.95 -1.70 -4.70
CA GLU A 44 -0.74 -0.84 -5.85
C GLU A 44 -0.85 0.66 -5.50
N VAL A 45 -1.84 1.06 -4.68
CA VAL A 45 -1.93 2.45 -4.21
C VAL A 45 -0.72 2.83 -3.36
N ALA A 46 -0.27 1.96 -2.44
CA ALA A 46 0.89 2.24 -1.60
C ALA A 46 2.19 2.36 -2.44
N LEU A 47 2.41 1.44 -3.38
CA LEU A 47 3.56 1.45 -4.30
C LEU A 47 3.57 2.68 -5.21
N ARG A 48 2.42 3.07 -5.74
CA ARG A 48 2.28 4.31 -6.54
C ARG A 48 2.57 5.56 -5.70
N ARG A 49 2.18 5.57 -4.42
CA ARG A 49 2.50 6.67 -3.50
C ARG A 49 4.00 6.75 -3.22
N GLN A 50 4.67 5.61 -3.00
CA GLN A 50 6.13 5.55 -2.87
C GLN A 50 6.82 6.08 -4.13
N GLU A 51 6.41 5.59 -5.31
CA GLU A 51 6.97 6.02 -6.58
C GLU A 51 6.82 7.54 -6.81
N SER A 52 5.76 8.15 -6.27
CA SER A 52 5.54 9.60 -6.37
C SER A 52 6.44 10.43 -5.47
N GLY A 53 6.98 9.86 -4.38
CA GLY A 53 7.78 10.56 -3.37
C GLY A 53 7.00 11.54 -2.46
N LEU A 54 5.70 11.76 -2.71
CA LEU A 54 4.92 12.77 -1.97
C LEU A 54 4.71 12.46 -0.48
N TRP A 55 4.80 11.18 -0.10
CA TRP A 55 4.60 10.70 1.28
C TRP A 55 5.86 10.07 1.88
N GLY A 56 6.99 10.14 1.18
CA GLY A 56 8.21 9.40 1.50
C GLY A 56 8.76 8.67 0.29
N GLU A 57 10.05 8.35 0.37
CA GLU A 57 10.80 7.64 -0.67
C GLU A 57 10.90 6.13 -0.38
N SER A 58 10.70 5.74 0.89
CA SER A 58 10.57 4.33 1.30
C SER A 58 9.10 3.93 1.54
N MET A 59 8.82 2.64 1.43
CA MET A 59 7.47 2.13 1.71
C MET A 59 7.09 2.37 3.17
N CYS A 60 8.04 2.19 4.11
CA CYS A 60 7.77 2.46 5.52
C CYS A 60 7.38 3.92 5.78
N GLU A 61 8.03 4.90 5.16
CA GLU A 61 7.63 6.31 5.27
C GLU A 61 6.20 6.54 4.72
N VAL A 62 5.88 5.95 3.57
CA VAL A 62 4.55 6.09 2.95
C VAL A 62 3.44 5.55 3.85
N VAL A 63 3.62 4.35 4.42
CA VAL A 63 2.57 3.71 5.23
C VAL A 63 2.52 4.26 6.66
N THR A 64 3.60 4.90 7.11
CA THR A 64 3.66 5.61 8.39
C THR A 64 3.42 7.12 8.26
N ALA A 65 3.11 7.61 7.06
CA ALA A 65 2.66 8.98 6.87
C ALA A 65 1.36 9.24 7.64
N ARG A 66 1.29 10.40 8.29
CA ARG A 66 0.24 10.74 9.25
C ARG A 66 -1.17 10.53 8.67
N LYS A 67 -1.93 9.61 9.29
CA LYS A 67 -3.34 9.29 8.96
C LYS A 67 -3.55 8.87 7.50
N GLN A 68 -2.52 8.32 6.84
CA GLN A 68 -2.64 7.85 5.46
C GLN A 68 -3.05 6.37 5.39
N PHE A 69 -2.58 5.57 6.34
CA PHE A 69 -2.85 4.15 6.44
C PHE A 69 -3.03 3.72 7.91
N ALA A 70 -3.62 2.55 8.09
CA ALA A 70 -3.92 1.88 9.34
C ALA A 70 -2.74 1.83 10.34
N PRO A 71 -1.47 1.64 9.94
CA PRO A 71 -0.35 1.65 10.89
C PRO A 71 -0.26 2.91 11.77
N THR A 72 -0.78 4.05 11.31
CA THR A 72 -0.76 5.33 12.07
C THR A 72 -2.11 5.70 12.69
N ILE A 73 -3.15 4.91 12.40
CA ILE A 73 -4.53 5.16 12.86
C ILE A 73 -4.87 4.20 13.99
N LEU A 74 -4.45 2.94 13.87
CA LEU A 74 -4.73 1.91 14.85
C LEU A 74 -3.82 2.02 16.07
N SER A 75 -4.27 1.45 17.19
CA SER A 75 -3.44 1.37 18.39
C SER A 75 -2.15 0.58 18.12
N PRO A 76 -0.99 1.00 18.67
CA PRO A 76 0.24 0.20 18.63
C PRO A 76 0.09 -1.21 19.22
N ASN A 77 -0.88 -1.39 20.13
CA ASN A 77 -1.23 -2.68 20.74
C ASN A 77 -2.10 -3.59 19.85
N THR A 78 -2.49 -3.15 18.64
CA THR A 78 -3.28 -3.94 17.70
C THR A 78 -2.61 -5.28 17.43
N LYS A 79 -3.33 -6.37 17.64
CA LYS A 79 -2.82 -7.73 17.43
C LYS A 79 -3.10 -8.20 16.00
N LEU A 80 -2.04 -8.55 15.29
CA LEU A 80 -2.08 -9.31 14.05
C LEU A 80 -2.12 -10.80 14.44
N ALA A 81 -3.33 -11.34 14.54
CA ALA A 81 -3.60 -12.67 15.11
C ALA A 81 -3.97 -13.73 14.07
N ASN A 82 -4.57 -13.33 12.94
CA ASN A 82 -4.94 -14.27 11.88
C ASN A 82 -3.72 -14.58 10.99
N THR A 83 -3.10 -15.73 11.23
CA THR A 83 -1.90 -16.19 10.52
C THR A 83 -2.15 -16.46 9.04
N ASN A 84 -3.28 -17.07 8.68
CA ASN A 84 -3.62 -17.34 7.28
C ASN A 84 -3.79 -16.04 6.48
N ALA A 85 -4.46 -15.04 7.07
CA ALA A 85 -4.58 -13.73 6.45
C ALA A 85 -3.24 -12.99 6.38
N TRP A 86 -2.38 -13.16 7.38
CA TRP A 86 -1.02 -12.61 7.37
C TRP A 86 -0.20 -13.19 6.23
N THR A 87 -0.16 -14.52 6.10
CA THR A 87 0.56 -15.19 5.01
C THR A 87 0.07 -14.72 3.64
N ARG A 88 -1.26 -14.59 3.44
CA ARG A 88 -1.80 -14.05 2.19
C ARG A 88 -1.35 -12.62 1.93
N ALA A 89 -1.45 -11.74 2.93
CA ALA A 89 -1.03 -10.34 2.79
C ALA A 89 0.46 -10.22 2.43
N VAL A 90 1.33 -11.06 3.04
CA VAL A 90 2.74 -11.15 2.70
C VAL A 90 2.94 -11.60 1.24
N SER A 91 2.27 -12.68 0.82
CA SER A 91 2.35 -13.15 -0.57
C SER A 91 1.94 -12.07 -1.57
N VAL A 92 0.82 -11.39 -1.33
CA VAL A 92 0.32 -10.32 -2.21
C VAL A 92 1.26 -9.12 -2.24
N ALA A 93 1.81 -8.71 -1.09
CA ALA A 93 2.77 -7.61 -1.03
C ALA A 93 4.02 -7.91 -1.87
N LEU A 94 4.62 -9.09 -1.68
CA LEU A 94 5.82 -9.50 -2.41
C LEU A 94 5.56 -9.68 -3.91
N GLU A 95 4.39 -10.20 -4.30
CA GLU A 95 3.98 -10.27 -5.71
C GLU A 95 3.75 -8.90 -6.33
N SER A 96 3.16 -7.98 -5.57
CA SER A 96 2.93 -6.60 -6.01
C SER A 96 4.25 -5.85 -6.20
N GLU A 97 5.22 -6.02 -5.29
CA GLU A 97 6.58 -5.45 -5.42
C GLU A 97 7.30 -6.01 -6.65
N ARG A 98 7.22 -7.32 -6.89
CA ARG A 98 7.78 -7.94 -8.10
C ARG A 98 7.12 -7.44 -9.38
N ASN A 99 5.82 -7.20 -9.37
CA ASN A 99 5.12 -6.60 -10.50
C ASN A 99 5.54 -5.13 -10.69
N TRP A 100 5.72 -4.37 -9.61
CA TRP A 100 6.07 -2.95 -9.65
C TRP A 100 7.52 -2.69 -10.07
N SER A 101 8.41 -3.67 -9.89
CA SER A 101 9.79 -3.60 -10.40
C SER A 101 9.89 -3.74 -11.92
N LEU A 102 8.82 -4.17 -12.59
CA LEU A 102 8.77 -4.19 -14.06
C LEU A 102 8.68 -2.75 -14.60
N PRO A 103 9.17 -2.52 -15.85
CA PRO A 103 8.87 -1.29 -16.58
C PRO A 103 7.37 -0.99 -16.61
N PRO A 104 6.95 0.29 -16.51
CA PRO A 104 5.54 0.66 -16.40
C PRO A 104 4.63 0.00 -17.43
N GLU A 105 5.07 -0.12 -18.68
CA GLU A 105 4.33 -0.72 -19.78
C GLU A 105 4.13 -2.24 -19.67
N LYS A 106 4.87 -2.90 -18.77
CA LYS A 106 4.78 -4.34 -18.50
C LYS A 106 4.06 -4.65 -17.17
N ARG A 107 3.77 -3.63 -16.36
CA ARG A 107 3.08 -3.82 -15.08
C ARG A 107 1.63 -4.23 -15.32
N ARG A 108 1.14 -5.19 -14.55
CA ARG A 108 -0.29 -5.43 -14.43
C ARG A 108 -0.84 -4.48 -13.34
N GLU A 109 -1.69 -3.55 -13.73
CA GLU A 109 -2.40 -2.66 -12.81
C GLU A 109 -3.85 -3.14 -12.62
N VAL A 110 -4.27 -3.26 -11.35
CA VAL A 110 -5.63 -3.59 -10.93
C VAL A 110 -6.49 -2.33 -10.85
N VAL A 111 -5.91 -1.20 -10.43
CA VAL A 111 -6.60 0.09 -10.23
C VAL A 111 -5.79 1.25 -10.84
N PRO A 112 -5.65 1.28 -12.18
CA PRO A 112 -4.71 2.17 -12.85
C PRO A 112 -4.98 3.66 -12.56
N GLY A 113 -3.96 4.31 -12.01
CA GLY A 113 -3.99 5.72 -11.62
C GLY A 113 -4.84 6.04 -10.39
N ALA A 114 -5.26 5.04 -9.59
CA ALA A 114 -5.85 5.31 -8.28
C ALA A 114 -4.78 5.86 -7.33
N SER A 115 -5.10 6.94 -6.63
CA SER A 115 -4.20 7.57 -5.64
C SER A 115 -4.67 7.37 -4.21
N HIS A 116 -5.94 7.02 -4.04
CA HIS A 116 -6.63 6.88 -2.77
C HIS A 116 -7.62 5.73 -2.87
N PHE A 117 -7.99 5.18 -1.71
CA PHE A 117 -9.12 4.28 -1.59
C PHE A 117 -9.88 4.59 -0.30
N MET A 118 -11.13 4.18 -0.24
CA MET A 118 -11.95 4.29 0.96
C MET A 118 -12.84 3.06 1.12
N ALA A 119 -12.94 2.56 2.35
CA ALA A 119 -14.03 1.69 2.77
C ALA A 119 -15.23 2.56 3.14
N HIS A 120 -16.31 2.51 2.34
CA HIS A 120 -17.50 3.36 2.55
C HIS A 120 -18.14 3.18 3.93
N ALA A 121 -17.98 2.01 4.53
CA ALA A 121 -18.50 1.69 5.86
C ALA A 121 -17.74 2.39 7.00
N ILE A 122 -16.54 2.93 6.74
CA ILE A 122 -15.62 3.38 7.78
C ILE A 122 -15.41 4.90 7.76
N ALA A 123 -15.35 5.53 6.58
CA ALA A 123 -15.01 6.94 6.47
C ALA A 123 -15.72 7.65 5.30
N ALA A 124 -15.98 8.94 5.48
CA ALA A 124 -16.53 9.83 4.45
C ALA A 124 -15.62 11.06 4.22
N PRO A 125 -14.42 10.86 3.64
CA PRO A 125 -13.46 11.95 3.42
C PRO A 125 -14.00 13.00 2.44
N ALA A 126 -13.43 14.21 2.46
CA ALA A 126 -13.84 15.30 1.58
C ALA A 126 -13.67 14.95 0.08
N TRP A 127 -12.66 14.14 -0.24
CA TRP A 127 -12.37 13.67 -1.60
C TRP A 127 -13.19 12.46 -2.06
N ARG A 128 -14.20 12.02 -1.30
CA ARG A 128 -15.01 10.82 -1.61
C ARG A 128 -15.73 10.87 -2.97
N ASN A 129 -15.95 12.07 -3.53
CA ASN A 129 -16.59 12.29 -4.82
C ASN A 129 -15.59 12.48 -5.97
N ALA A 130 -14.30 12.20 -5.76
CA ALA A 130 -13.30 12.21 -6.82
C ALA A 130 -13.60 11.18 -7.91
N HIS A 131 -12.85 11.23 -9.00
CA HIS A 131 -13.04 10.29 -10.12
C HIS A 131 -12.85 8.84 -9.66
N GLN A 132 -13.91 8.05 -9.74
CA GLN A 132 -13.88 6.63 -9.40
C GLN A 132 -13.14 5.81 -10.45
N VAL A 133 -12.14 5.07 -10.00
CA VAL A 133 -11.35 4.16 -10.85
C VAL A 133 -11.98 2.77 -10.85
N ALA A 134 -12.31 2.25 -9.67
CA ALA A 134 -12.94 0.95 -9.51
C ALA A 134 -13.56 0.81 -8.11
N THR A 135 -14.46 -0.16 -7.96
CA THR A 135 -14.88 -0.69 -6.66
C THR A 135 -14.54 -2.18 -6.63
N ILE A 136 -13.84 -2.62 -5.60
CA ILE A 136 -13.41 -4.02 -5.44
C ILE A 136 -13.66 -4.40 -3.99
N GLY A 137 -14.55 -5.37 -3.77
CA GLY A 137 -15.04 -5.67 -2.42
C GLY A 137 -15.78 -4.47 -1.85
N ASP A 138 -15.44 -4.05 -0.63
CA ASP A 138 -16.01 -2.88 0.04
C ASP A 138 -15.17 -1.60 -0.14
N HIS A 139 -14.08 -1.67 -0.90
CA HIS A 139 -13.23 -0.54 -1.24
C HIS A 139 -13.61 0.12 -2.55
N THR A 140 -13.70 1.45 -2.52
CA THR A 140 -13.73 2.29 -3.72
C THR A 140 -12.40 2.99 -3.90
N PHE A 141 -11.79 2.77 -5.07
CA PHE A 141 -10.51 3.32 -5.48
C PHE A 141 -10.74 4.56 -6.34
N LEU A 142 -10.04 5.64 -6.01
CA LEU A 142 -10.30 6.98 -6.54
C LEU A 142 -9.02 7.62 -7.07
N ARG A 143 -9.17 8.39 -8.15
CA ARG A 143 -8.16 9.32 -8.65
C ARG A 143 -8.46 10.72 -8.12
N VAL A 144 -8.00 10.98 -6.90
CA VAL A 144 -8.08 12.32 -6.26
C VAL A 144 -7.07 13.27 -6.89
N GLN A 145 -5.87 12.77 -7.19
CA GLN A 145 -4.81 13.49 -7.88
C GLN A 145 -4.04 12.56 -8.80
N SER A 146 -3.42 13.13 -9.83
CA SER A 146 -2.46 12.40 -10.67
C SER A 146 -1.15 12.29 -9.93
N LEU A 147 -0.69 11.06 -9.68
CA LEU A 147 0.62 10.79 -9.12
C LEU A 147 1.61 10.55 -10.26
N ARG A 148 2.61 11.42 -10.37
CA ARG A 148 3.71 11.24 -11.32
C ARG A 148 4.91 10.64 -10.58
N PRO A 149 5.69 9.73 -11.21
CA PRO A 149 6.91 9.23 -10.61
C PRO A 149 7.88 10.36 -10.28
N SER A 150 8.57 10.26 -9.13
CA SER A 150 9.63 11.18 -8.71
C SER A 150 10.82 11.12 -9.68
N PRO A 151 11.70 12.15 -9.72
CA PRO A 151 12.91 12.10 -10.54
C PRO A 151 13.77 10.86 -10.26
N ALA A 152 13.95 10.50 -8.98
CA ALA A 152 14.70 9.32 -8.57
C ALA A 152 14.06 8.02 -9.07
N ALA A 153 12.72 7.89 -8.97
CA ALA A 153 12.02 6.71 -9.46
C ALA A 153 12.14 6.54 -10.99
N ARG A 154 12.10 7.65 -11.75
CA ARG A 154 12.28 7.62 -13.21
C ARG A 154 13.70 7.17 -13.59
N GLU A 155 14.70 7.64 -12.85
CA GLU A 155 16.08 7.25 -13.11
C GLU A 155 16.28 5.75 -12.85
N ALA A 156 15.74 5.22 -11.75
CA ALA A 156 15.79 3.79 -11.46
C ALA A 156 15.13 2.94 -12.56
N GLN A 157 14.01 3.40 -13.11
CA GLN A 157 13.28 2.71 -14.19
C GLN A 157 14.00 2.74 -15.54
N SER A 158 14.81 3.77 -15.80
CA SER A 158 15.56 3.89 -17.05
C SER A 158 16.78 2.97 -17.15
N ARG A 159 17.19 2.36 -16.03
CA ARG A 159 18.40 1.53 -15.92
C ARG A 159 18.12 0.01 -16.00
N GLY A 160 16.85 -0.40 -16.09
CA GLY A 160 16.41 -1.81 -16.17
C GLY A 160 15.77 -2.14 -17.50
#